data_AF-A0A6L9Z379-F1
#
_entry.id   AF-A0A6L9Z379-F1
#
_cell.length_a   1.000
_cell.length_b   1.000
_cell.length_c   1.000
_cell.angle_alpha   90.00
_cell.angle_beta   90.00
_cell.angle_gamma   90.00
#
_symmetry.space_group_name_H-M   'P 1'
#
loop_
_entity.id
_entity.type
_entity.pdbx_description
1 polymer ?
#
loop_
_entity_poly.entity_id
_entity_poly.type
_entity_poly.pdbx_seq_one_letter_code
_entity_poly.pdbx_strand_id
1 'polypeptide(L)'
;PHYQDLFFLGLLQPIGPVMPIAELQSQWISQYLIGEYRLPSSQEIQQDIAKEREAVYKRYGNSARHTMQVDYEPYIARVKQEMKKGKKRHQNLPLIQQESISIPFYTKTAIPTF
;
A
#
# COMPACT_ATOMS: atom_id res chain seq x y z
N PRO A 1 -0.29 2.48 -10.84
CA PRO A 1 0.93 1.93 -10.21
C PRO A 1 1.66 1.05 -11.23
N HIS A 2 2.96 1.29 -11.47
CA HIS A 2 3.73 0.47 -12.43
C HIS A 2 4.13 -0.89 -11.85
N TYR A 3 4.38 -0.94 -10.54
CA TYR A 3 4.62 -2.17 -9.76
C TYR A 3 3.46 -2.36 -8.78
N GLN A 4 2.95 -3.59 -8.66
CA GLN A 4 1.78 -3.91 -7.84
C GLN A 4 2.16 -4.48 -6.46
N ASP A 5 3.45 -4.73 -6.27
CA ASP A 5 4.12 -5.47 -5.20
C ASP A 5 5.16 -4.62 -4.46
N LEU A 6 5.32 -3.35 -4.85
CA LEU A 6 6.18 -2.37 -4.20
C LEU A 6 5.36 -1.45 -3.27
N PHE A 7 5.72 -1.42 -1.99
CA PHE A 7 5.07 -0.61 -0.97
C PHE A 7 6.07 0.25 -0.21
N PHE A 8 5.64 1.44 0.20
CA PHE A 8 6.40 2.33 1.07
C PHE A 8 5.73 2.37 2.44
N LEU A 9 6.47 1.96 3.48
CA LEU A 9 6.00 1.91 4.86
C LEU A 9 6.73 2.97 5.69
N GLY A 10 5.98 3.77 6.45
CA GLY A 10 6.52 4.86 7.26
C GLY A 10 7.01 6.07 6.47
N LEU A 11 6.75 6.14 5.16
CA LEU A 11 7.15 7.26 4.31
C LEU A 11 6.17 8.44 4.46
N LEU A 12 6.16 9.04 5.65
CA LEU A 12 5.40 10.23 6.02
C LEU A 12 6.01 10.90 7.26
N GLN A 13 5.70 12.17 7.50
CA GLN A 13 6.14 12.91 8.69
C GLN A 13 4.94 13.18 9.59
N PRO A 14 4.59 12.30 10.53
CA PRO A 14 3.38 12.47 11.31
C PRO A 14 3.61 13.49 12.43
N ILE A 15 2.57 14.27 12.72
CA ILE A 15 2.47 15.01 13.99
C ILE A 15 1.90 14.02 15.02
N GLY A 16 2.75 13.12 15.50
CA GLY A 16 2.37 12.02 16.39
C GLY A 16 3.29 10.80 16.28
N PRO A 17 2.94 9.66 16.89
CA PRO A 17 3.79 8.48 16.89
C PRO A 17 3.78 7.77 15.52
N VAL A 18 4.97 7.50 14.97
CA VAL A 18 5.15 6.79 13.69
C VAL A 18 4.87 5.29 13.83
N MET A 19 5.23 4.69 14.96
CA MET A 19 5.16 3.23 15.14
C MET A 19 3.74 2.65 14.94
N PRO A 20 2.66 3.23 15.50
CA PRO A 20 1.31 2.72 15.26
C PRO A 20 0.83 2.95 13.81
N ILE A 21 1.35 3.97 13.13
CA ILE A 21 1.08 4.18 11.70
C ILE A 21 1.73 3.07 10.88
N ALA A 22 3.00 2.79 11.13
CA ALA A 22 3.75 1.71 10.49
C ALA A 22 3.09 0.34 10.71
N GLU A 23 2.59 0.08 11.92
CA GLU A 23 1.84 -1.13 12.24
C GLU A 23 0.51 -1.21 11.47
N LEU A 24 -0.27 -0.13 11.40
CA LEU A 24 -1.51 -0.13 10.62
C LEU A 24 -1.24 -0.34 9.12
N GLN A 25 -0.18 0.27 8.59
CA GLN A 25 0.23 0.10 7.20
C GLN A 25 0.64 -1.35 6.91
N SER A 26 1.38 -2.01 7.81
CA SER A 26 1.77 -3.41 7.63
C SER A 26 0.56 -4.34 7.60
N GLN A 27 -0.42 -4.12 8.48
CA GLN A 27 -1.67 -4.88 8.48
C GLN A 27 -2.46 -4.70 7.18
N TRP A 28 -2.47 -3.48 6.63
CA TRP A 28 -3.14 -3.20 5.37
C TRP A 28 -2.44 -3.88 4.17
N ILE A 29 -1.11 -3.80 4.10
CA ILE A 29 -0.32 -4.47 3.06
C ILE A 29 -0.52 -5.98 3.14
N SER A 30 -0.48 -6.57 4.34
CA SER A 30 -0.73 -8.00 4.53
C SER A 30 -2.08 -8.42 3.97
N GLN A 31 -3.16 -7.67 4.24
CA GLN A 31 -4.49 -7.95 3.67
C GLN A 31 -4.51 -7.87 2.13
N TYR A 32 -3.77 -6.95 1.54
CA TYR A 32 -3.65 -6.86 0.09
C TYR A 32 -2.93 -8.09 -0.50
N LEU A 33 -1.81 -8.49 0.11
CA LEU A 33 -1.00 -9.61 -0.33
C LEU A 33 -1.76 -10.95 -0.26
N ILE A 34 -2.51 -11.19 0.82
CA ILE A 34 -3.34 -12.40 0.98
C ILE A 34 -4.68 -12.32 0.23
N GLY A 35 -4.96 -11.24 -0.50
CA GLY A 35 -6.16 -11.10 -1.33
C GLY A 35 -7.44 -10.70 -0.58
N GLU A 36 -7.37 -10.40 0.72
CA GLU A 36 -8.49 -9.89 1.53
C GLU A 36 -8.81 -8.41 1.25
N TYR A 37 -7.92 -7.70 0.57
CA TYR A 37 -8.10 -6.32 0.16
C TYR A 37 -7.74 -6.13 -1.31
N ARG A 38 -8.51 -5.29 -2.02
CA ARG A 38 -8.19 -4.84 -3.38
C ARG A 38 -8.13 -3.32 -3.47
N LEU A 39 -7.08 -2.83 -4.12
CA LEU A 39 -6.91 -1.43 -4.46
C LEU A 39 -8.07 -0.94 -5.36
N PRO A 40 -8.44 0.35 -5.28
CA PRO A 40 -9.35 0.94 -6.25
C PRO A 40 -8.68 1.04 -7.63
N SER A 41 -9.44 1.44 -8.65
CA SER A 41 -8.92 1.60 -10.00
C SER A 41 -7.77 2.62 -10.05
N SER A 42 -6.88 2.50 -11.04
CA SER A 42 -5.76 3.45 -11.20
C SER A 42 -6.23 4.91 -11.34
N GLN A 43 -7.40 5.13 -11.95
CA GLN A 43 -8.01 6.46 -12.08
C GLN A 43 -8.43 7.01 -10.71
N GLU A 44 -9.09 6.20 -9.88
CA GLU A 44 -9.48 6.60 -8.52
C GLU A 44 -8.27 6.90 -7.65
N ILE A 45 -7.19 6.11 -7.75
CA ILE A 45 -5.93 6.37 -7.04
C ILE A 45 -5.35 7.72 -7.45
N GLN A 46 -5.26 8.01 -8.74
CA GLN A 46 -4.73 9.29 -9.23
C GLN A 46 -5.59 10.48 -8.78
N GLN A 47 -6.92 10.32 -8.77
CA GLN A 47 -7.84 11.34 -8.27
C GLN A 47 -7.67 11.59 -6.77
N ASP A 48 -7.50 10.54 -5.96
CA ASP A 48 -7.23 10.68 -4.52
C ASP A 48 -5.92 11.43 -4.27
N ILE A 49 -4.85 11.07 -4.98
CA ILE A 49 -3.54 11.75 -4.90
C ILE A 49 -3.66 13.23 -5.29
N ALA A 50 -4.39 13.54 -6.36
CA ALA A 50 -4.59 14.92 -6.80
C ALA A 50 -5.35 15.76 -5.75
N LYS A 51 -6.42 15.19 -5.17
CA LYS A 51 -7.19 15.83 -4.10
C LYS A 51 -6.36 16.07 -2.85
N GLU A 52 -5.57 15.08 -2.43
CA GLU A 52 -4.67 15.22 -1.27
C GLU A 52 -3.62 16.31 -1.51
N ARG A 53 -3.00 16.33 -2.70
CA ARG A 53 -2.05 17.38 -3.09
C ARG A 53 -2.67 18.77 -3.05
N GLU A 54 -3.89 18.92 -3.57
CA GLU A 54 -4.62 20.19 -3.53
C GLU A 54 -4.95 20.61 -2.09
N ALA A 55 -5.37 19.68 -1.23
CA ALA A 55 -5.67 19.94 0.17
C ALA A 55 -4.43 20.37 0.95
N VAL A 56 -3.31 19.67 0.77
CA VAL A 56 -2.01 20.03 1.37
C VAL A 56 -1.56 21.41 0.87
N TYR A 57 -1.67 21.68 -0.43
CA TYR A 57 -1.32 22.97 -1.01
C TYR A 57 -2.15 24.12 -0.42
N LYS A 58 -3.47 23.95 -0.28
CA LYS A 58 -4.36 24.94 0.35
C LYS A 58 -4.01 25.17 1.83
N ARG A 59 -3.60 24.12 2.55
CA ARG A 59 -3.34 24.18 4.00
C ARG A 59 -1.98 24.79 4.35
N TYR A 60 -0.94 24.55 3.53
CA TYR A 60 0.44 24.92 3.88
C TYR A 60 1.12 25.88 2.87
N GLY A 61 0.45 26.23 1.76
CA GLY A 61 1.02 27.09 0.72
C GLY A 61 2.31 26.52 0.11
N ASN A 62 3.17 27.41 -0.42
CA ASN A 62 4.42 27.03 -1.13
C ASN A 62 5.62 26.75 -0.20
N SER A 63 5.39 26.57 1.11
CA SER A 63 6.49 26.33 2.06
C SER A 63 6.91 24.87 2.02
N ALA A 64 8.08 24.60 1.41
CA ALA A 64 8.68 23.28 1.22
C ALA A 64 8.89 22.43 2.50
N ARG A 65 8.61 22.99 3.69
CA ARG A 65 8.86 22.36 5.00
C ARG A 65 7.66 21.59 5.57
N HIS A 66 6.50 21.58 4.90
CA HIS A 66 5.26 20.97 5.42
C HIS A 66 4.58 20.00 4.45
N THR A 67 5.23 19.62 3.35
CA THR A 67 4.64 18.86 2.24
C THR A 67 4.27 17.41 2.58
N MET A 68 4.81 16.84 3.68
CA MET A 68 4.57 15.45 4.10
C MET A 68 3.97 15.34 5.51
N GLN A 69 3.52 16.45 6.08
CA GLN A 69 2.97 16.44 7.43
C GLN A 69 1.58 15.81 7.45
N VAL A 70 1.38 14.84 8.35
CA VAL A 70 0.11 14.15 8.48
C VAL A 70 -0.34 14.15 9.95
N ASP A 71 -1.58 14.53 10.19
CA ASP A 71 -2.20 14.39 11.50
C ASP A 71 -2.48 12.90 11.78
N TYR A 72 -2.06 12.40 12.94
CA TYR A 72 -2.16 10.98 13.30
C TYR A 72 -3.61 10.45 13.22
N GLU A 73 -4.54 11.09 13.93
CA GLU A 73 -5.93 10.61 14.03
C GLU A 73 -6.66 10.59 12.66
N PRO A 74 -6.64 11.67 11.85
CA PRO A 74 -7.24 11.65 10.52
C PRO A 74 -6.64 10.57 9.61
N TYR A 75 -5.32 10.34 9.69
CA TYR A 75 -4.66 9.30 8.90
C TYR A 75 -5.17 7.91 9.24
N ILE A 76 -5.17 7.57 10.54
CA ILE A 76 -5.64 6.27 11.03
C ILE A 76 -7.10 6.04 10.62
N ALA A 77 -7.97 7.04 10.78
CA ALA A 77 -9.37 6.96 10.38
C ALA A 77 -9.53 6.70 8.87
N ARG A 78 -8.77 7.42 8.03
CA ARG A 78 -8.82 7.28 6.57
C ARG A 78 -8.35 5.89 6.12
N VAL A 79 -7.24 5.39 6.66
CA VAL A 79 -6.72 4.05 6.35
C VAL A 79 -7.73 2.98 6.76
N LYS A 80 -8.28 3.05 7.98
CA LYS A 80 -9.32 2.10 8.43
C LYS A 80 -10.56 2.12 7.54
N GLN A 81 -10.98 3.30 7.09
CA GLN A 81 -12.10 3.42 6.16
C GLN A 81 -11.79 2.79 4.80
N GLU A 82 -10.58 3.01 4.28
CA GLU A 82 -10.15 2.43 3.00
C GLU A 82 -10.01 0.90 3.09
N MET A 83 -9.44 0.37 4.16
CA MET A 83 -9.40 -1.08 4.41
C MET A 83 -10.80 -1.69 4.37
N LYS A 84 -11.80 -1.04 5.01
CA LYS A 84 -13.21 -1.48 4.94
C LYS A 84 -13.77 -1.46 3.52
N LYS A 85 -13.44 -0.43 2.73
CA LYS A 85 -13.88 -0.34 1.33
C LYS A 85 -13.25 -1.41 0.46
N GLY A 86 -11.93 -1.61 0.56
CA GLY A 86 -11.25 -2.60 -0.27
C GLY A 86 -11.50 -4.04 0.14
N LYS A 87 -11.90 -4.32 1.39
CA LYS A 87 -12.53 -5.59 1.76
C LYS A 87 -13.82 -5.84 0.99
N LYS A 88 -14.61 -4.83 0.64
CA LYS A 88 -15.80 -5.02 -0.21
C LYS A 88 -15.45 -5.23 -1.68
N ARG A 89 -14.26 -4.81 -2.11
CA ARG A 89 -13.76 -4.97 -3.50
C ARG A 89 -13.02 -6.29 -3.72
N HIS A 90 -12.77 -7.08 -2.66
CA HIS A 90 -11.96 -8.28 -2.80
C HIS A 90 -12.60 -9.28 -3.79
N GLN A 91 -11.74 -9.91 -4.57
CA GLN A 91 -12.03 -11.10 -5.36
C GLN A 91 -11.02 -12.13 -4.85
N ASN A 92 -11.43 -13.38 -4.62
CA ASN A 92 -10.73 -14.43 -3.86
C ASN A 92 -9.36 -14.90 -4.43
N LEU A 93 -8.50 -14.00 -4.95
CA LEU A 93 -7.22 -14.33 -5.53
C LEU A 93 -6.08 -13.60 -4.81
N PRO A 94 -5.26 -14.30 -4.01
CA PRO A 94 -4.10 -13.69 -3.34
C PRO A 94 -2.99 -13.34 -4.34
N LEU A 95 -2.26 -12.25 -4.07
CA LEU A 95 -1.12 -11.84 -4.89
C LEU A 95 0.11 -12.72 -4.63
N ILE A 96 0.26 -13.22 -3.40
CA ILE A 96 1.36 -14.12 -3.01
C ILE A 96 1.40 -15.41 -3.86
N GLN A 97 0.29 -15.78 -4.52
CA GLN A 97 0.20 -16.97 -5.36
C GLN A 97 0.43 -16.68 -6.86
N GLN A 98 0.71 -15.44 -7.26
CA GLN A 98 0.88 -15.11 -8.68
C GLN A 98 2.29 -15.44 -9.23
N GLU A 99 3.31 -15.51 -8.37
CA GLU A 99 4.69 -15.81 -8.80
C GLU A 99 4.95 -17.30 -9.03
N SER A 100 4.19 -18.21 -8.42
CA SER A 100 4.37 -19.66 -8.59
C SER A 100 3.98 -20.17 -9.99
N ILE A 101 3.36 -19.33 -10.82
CA ILE A 101 2.99 -19.66 -12.20
C ILE A 101 4.13 -19.33 -13.19
N SER A 102 5.15 -18.56 -12.77
CA SER A 102 6.13 -17.96 -13.70
C SER A 102 7.57 -18.44 -13.51
N ILE A 103 7.86 -19.37 -12.60
CA ILE A 103 9.19 -19.99 -12.53
C ILE A 103 9.15 -21.25 -13.40
N PRO A 104 9.72 -21.24 -14.63
CA PRO A 104 9.94 -22.50 -15.33
C PRO A 104 10.81 -23.37 -14.43
N PHE A 105 10.30 -24.56 -14.12
CA PHE A 105 11.01 -25.63 -13.44
C PHE A 105 12.49 -25.59 -13.83
N TYR A 106 13.37 -25.20 -12.89
CA TYR A 106 14.76 -25.57 -13.01
C TYR A 106 14.76 -27.09 -12.89
N THR A 107 14.90 -27.75 -14.04
CA THR A 107 15.07 -29.20 -14.13
C THR A 107 16.10 -29.60 -13.11
N LYS A 108 15.69 -30.47 -12.18
CA LYS A 108 16.56 -31.14 -11.23
C LYS A 108 17.44 -32.09 -12.04
N THR A 109 18.48 -31.54 -12.69
CA THR A 109 19.48 -32.34 -13.40
C THR A 109 20.22 -33.17 -12.35
N ALA A 110 20.35 -34.45 -12.67
CA ALA A 110 20.93 -35.49 -11.86
C ALA A 110 22.19 -35.06 -11.10
N ILE A 111 22.24 -35.39 -9.81
CA ILE A 111 23.47 -35.42 -9.02
C ILE A 111 24.27 -36.64 -9.53
N PRO A 112 25.47 -36.49 -10.12
CA PRO A 112 26.34 -37.63 -10.34
C PRO A 112 26.96 -38.02 -8.99
N THR A 113 26.68 -39.24 -8.56
CA THR A 113 27.36 -39.91 -7.46
C THR A 113 28.85 -40.03 -7.79
N PHE A 114 29.71 -39.55 -6.89
CA PHE A 114 31.10 -40.00 -6.76
C PHE A 114 31.24 -40.71 -5.42
#